data_AF-A0AA36B533-F1
#
_entry.id   AF-A0AA36B533-F1
#
_cell.length_a   1.000
_cell.length_b   1.000
_cell.length_c   1.000
_cell.angle_alpha   90.00
_cell.angle_beta   90.00
_cell.angle_gamma   90.00
#
_symmetry.space_group_name_H-M   'P 1'
#
loop_
_entity.id
_entity.type
_entity.pdbx_description
1 polymer ?
#
loop_
_entity_poly.entity_id
_entity_poly.type
_entity_poly.pdbx_seq_one_letter_code
_entity_poly.pdbx_strand_id
1 'polypeptide(L)'
;MARQLTLEQRCKIATWQEVFQSPTAVHRKFERVNSRHTAPTRSTIYVIHNKFLERSSVLDKPCSGRPATVNIDKTTELLKQTFAKSHPESEKTFMISPSGGLRWNLVSTKA
;
A
#
# COMPACT_ATOMS: atom_id res chain seq x y z
N MET A 1 0.21 -19.84 2.06
CA MET A 1 -0.40 -18.55 1.64
C MET A 1 -0.88 -18.67 0.21
N ALA A 2 -2.16 -18.46 -0.06
CA ALA A 2 -2.66 -18.39 -1.44
C ALA A 2 -2.08 -17.14 -2.11
N ARG A 3 -1.35 -17.30 -3.22
CA ARG A 3 -0.80 -16.15 -3.96
C ARG A 3 -1.96 -15.37 -4.57
N GLN A 4 -2.10 -14.10 -4.20
CA GLN A 4 -3.08 -13.21 -4.83
C GLN A 4 -2.65 -12.91 -6.27
N LEU A 5 -3.60 -12.98 -7.20
CA LEU A 5 -3.38 -12.55 -8.57
C LEU A 5 -3.09 -11.05 -8.62
N THR A 6 -2.11 -10.65 -9.42
CA THR A 6 -1.82 -9.24 -9.69
C THR A 6 -2.96 -8.59 -10.48
N LEU A 7 -3.03 -7.25 -10.46
CA LEU A 7 -4.02 -6.51 -11.25
C LEU A 7 -3.94 -6.86 -12.75
N GLU A 8 -2.73 -6.89 -13.30
CA GLU A 8 -2.48 -7.24 -14.69
C GLU A 8 -3.00 -8.64 -15.04
N GLN A 9 -2.75 -9.62 -14.15
CA GLN A 9 -3.24 -10.98 -14.33
C GLN A 9 -4.78 -11.04 -14.33
N ARG A 10 -5.44 -10.26 -13.47
CA ARG A 10 -6.91 -10.18 -13.42
C ARG A 10 -7.49 -9.54 -14.68
N CYS A 11 -6.88 -8.47 -15.18
CA CYS A 11 -7.26 -7.86 -16.45
C CYS A 11 -7.16 -8.89 -17.59
N LYS A 12 -6.02 -9.58 -17.70
CA LYS A 12 -5.81 -10.64 -18.71
C LYS A 12 -6.87 -11.74 -18.62
N ILE A 13 -7.23 -12.18 -17.41
CA ILE A 13 -8.28 -13.18 -17.20
C ILE A 13 -9.63 -12.68 -17.70
N ALA A 14 -10.03 -11.44 -17.37
CA ALA A 14 -11.29 -10.87 -17.82
C ALA A 14 -11.36 -10.77 -19.35
N THR A 15 -10.31 -10.23 -19.99
CA THR A 15 -10.22 -10.12 -21.45
C THR A 15 -10.22 -11.49 -22.13
N TRP A 16 -9.48 -12.47 -21.61
CA TRP A 16 -9.47 -13.81 -22.18
C TRP A 16 -10.79 -14.53 -21.98
N GLN A 17 -11.50 -14.29 -20.87
CA GLN A 17 -12.81 -14.88 -20.65
C GLN A 17 -13.86 -14.32 -21.63
N GLU A 18 -13.78 -13.04 -21.98
CA GLU A 18 -14.61 -12.42 -23.01
C GLU A 18 -14.36 -13.04 -24.40
N VAL A 19 -13.09 -13.28 -24.75
CA VAL A 19 -12.69 -13.84 -26.05
C VAL A 19 -12.97 -15.35 -26.17
N PHE A 20 -12.58 -16.14 -25.17
CA PHE A 20 -12.67 -17.60 -25.25
C PHE A 20 -14.01 -18.15 -24.77
N GLN A 21 -14.76 -17.38 -23.96
CA GLN A 21 -16.02 -17.78 -23.32
C GLN A 21 -15.93 -19.13 -22.56
N SER A 22 -14.71 -19.56 -22.21
CA SER A 22 -14.43 -20.87 -21.63
C SER A 22 -13.36 -20.74 -20.55
N PRO A 23 -13.73 -20.93 -19.26
CA PRO A 23 -12.77 -20.83 -18.16
C PRO A 23 -11.64 -21.88 -18.27
N THR A 24 -11.92 -23.02 -18.90
CA THR A 24 -10.90 -24.06 -19.16
C THR A 24 -9.85 -23.57 -20.16
N ALA A 25 -10.28 -22.87 -21.22
CA ALA A 25 -9.37 -22.28 -22.19
C ALA A 25 -8.55 -21.14 -21.56
N VAL A 26 -9.19 -20.29 -20.75
CA VAL A 26 -8.51 -19.22 -19.99
C VAL A 26 -7.48 -19.79 -19.04
N HIS A 27 -7.82 -20.85 -18.29
CA HIS A 27 -6.90 -21.53 -17.39
C HIS A 27 -5.66 -22.06 -18.14
N ARG A 28 -5.86 -22.82 -19.23
CA ARG A 28 -4.75 -23.34 -20.06
C ARG A 28 -3.92 -22.23 -20.71
N LYS A 29 -4.53 -21.11 -21.09
CA LYS A 29 -3.81 -19.94 -21.62
C LYS A 29 -2.98 -19.29 -20.52
N PHE A 30 -3.54 -19.15 -19.32
CA PHE A 30 -2.84 -18.59 -18.17
C PHE A 30 -1.64 -19.44 -17.76
N GLU A 31 -1.79 -20.76 -17.69
CA GLU A 31 -0.69 -21.69 -17.40
C GLU A 31 0.48 -21.54 -18.39
N ARG A 32 0.17 -21.34 -19.68
CA ARG A 32 1.18 -21.15 -20.73
C ARG A 32 1.92 -19.81 -20.60
N VAL A 33 1.27 -18.76 -20.12
CA VAL A 33 1.85 -17.41 -20.08
C VAL A 33 2.56 -17.12 -18.75
N ASN A 34 2.05 -17.65 -17.63
CA ASN A 34 2.47 -17.26 -16.28
C ASN A 34 3.12 -18.38 -15.45
N SER A 35 3.30 -19.58 -16.03
CA SER A 35 3.75 -20.84 -15.39
C SER A 35 2.64 -21.60 -14.64
N ARG A 36 2.73 -22.95 -14.62
CA ARG A 36 1.68 -23.85 -14.09
C ARG A 36 1.30 -23.58 -12.62
N HIS A 37 2.25 -23.16 -11.78
CA HIS A 37 2.04 -23.01 -10.33
C HIS A 37 1.28 -21.76 -9.90
N THR A 38 0.94 -20.86 -10.84
CA THR A 38 0.23 -19.61 -10.55
C THR A 38 -1.16 -19.57 -11.19
N ALA A 39 -1.59 -20.65 -11.84
CA ALA A 39 -2.85 -20.67 -12.56
C ALA A 39 -4.06 -20.55 -11.62
N PRO A 40 -4.97 -19.59 -11.89
CA PRO A 40 -6.16 -19.42 -11.08
C PRO A 40 -7.12 -20.58 -11.27
N THR A 41 -7.83 -20.94 -10.20
CA THR A 41 -8.89 -21.96 -10.29
C THR A 41 -10.01 -21.47 -11.22
N ARG A 42 -10.79 -22.40 -11.78
CA ARG A 42 -11.95 -22.05 -12.63
C ARG A 42 -12.93 -21.16 -11.88
N SER A 43 -13.17 -21.42 -10.60
CA SER A 43 -14.03 -20.58 -9.75
C SER A 43 -13.50 -19.15 -9.64
N THR A 44 -12.19 -18.97 -9.47
CA THR A 44 -11.57 -17.63 -9.45
C THR A 44 -11.77 -16.89 -10.76
N ILE A 45 -11.65 -17.58 -11.90
CA ILE A 45 -11.88 -17.00 -13.23
C ILE A 45 -13.33 -16.50 -13.34
N TYR A 46 -14.31 -17.30 -12.93
CA TYR A 46 -15.73 -16.90 -12.92
C TYR A 46 -15.98 -15.70 -12.04
N VAL A 47 -15.42 -15.66 -10.82
CA VAL A 47 -15.60 -14.53 -9.91
C VAL A 47 -15.04 -13.24 -10.49
N ILE A 48 -13.86 -13.29 -11.13
CA ILE A 48 -13.24 -12.12 -11.76
C ILE A 48 -14.11 -11.63 -12.92
N HIS A 49 -14.57 -12.54 -13.78
CA HIS A 49 -15.40 -12.18 -14.93
C HIS A 49 -16.76 -11.64 -14.51
N ASN A 50 -17.44 -12.24 -13.53
CA ASN A 50 -18.72 -11.73 -13.04
C ASN A 50 -18.57 -10.35 -12.40
N LYS A 51 -17.51 -10.11 -11.62
CA LYS A 51 -17.20 -8.77 -11.10
C LYS A 51 -17.02 -7.75 -12.22
N PHE A 52 -16.34 -8.15 -13.30
CA PHE A 52 -16.16 -7.30 -14.46
C PHE A 52 -17.49 -6.99 -15.16
N LEU A 53 -18.39 -7.96 -15.33
CA LEU A 53 -19.71 -7.72 -15.90
C LEU A 53 -20.59 -6.84 -15.02
N GLU A 54 -20.56 -7.03 -13.70
CA GLU A 54 -21.41 -6.28 -12.76
C GLU A 54 -20.93 -4.84 -12.51
N ARG A 55 -19.62 -4.62 -12.45
CA ARG A 55 -19.02 -3.34 -11.99
C ARG A 55 -18.07 -2.70 -13.00
N SER A 56 -17.86 -3.32 -14.16
CA SER A 56 -16.81 -2.94 -15.11
C SER A 56 -15.43 -2.82 -14.46
N SER A 57 -15.17 -3.62 -13.41
CA SER A 57 -13.96 -3.57 -12.60
C SER A 57 -13.48 -4.96 -12.20
N VAL A 58 -12.17 -5.18 -12.26
CA VAL A 58 -11.48 -6.41 -11.83
C VAL A 58 -10.81 -6.27 -10.47
N LEU A 59 -10.94 -5.10 -9.84
CA LEU A 59 -10.37 -4.82 -8.52
C LEU A 59 -11.13 -5.58 -7.44
N ASP A 60 -10.41 -6.04 -6.42
CA ASP A 60 -11.06 -6.51 -5.22
C ASP A 60 -11.70 -5.36 -4.46
N LYS A 61 -12.82 -5.69 -3.79
CA LYS A 61 -13.41 -4.76 -2.83
C LYS A 61 -12.33 -4.43 -1.78
N PRO A 62 -12.10 -3.15 -1.45
CA PRO A 62 -11.20 -2.81 -0.37
C PRO A 62 -11.69 -3.53 0.90
N CYS A 63 -10.84 -4.37 1.50
CA CYS A 63 -11.18 -5.15 2.68
C CYS A 63 -11.35 -4.30 3.95
N SER A 64 -10.97 -3.02 3.91
CA SER A 64 -11.12 -2.14 5.05
C SER A 64 -12.49 -1.50 5.05
N GLY A 65 -13.31 -1.75 6.08
CA GLY A 65 -14.45 -0.89 6.41
C GLY A 65 -14.04 0.52 6.86
N ARG A 66 -12.75 0.85 6.75
CA ARG A 66 -12.21 2.17 7.04
C ARG A 66 -12.56 3.10 5.87
N PRO A 67 -13.30 4.19 6.09
CA PRO A 67 -13.54 5.18 5.06
C PRO A 67 -12.19 5.73 4.57
N ALA A 68 -12.05 5.88 3.26
CA ALA A 68 -10.91 6.59 2.69
C ALA A 68 -10.95 8.03 3.21
N THR A 69 -9.94 8.45 3.98
CA THR A 69 -9.80 9.84 4.41
C THR A 69 -9.56 10.69 3.17
N VAL A 70 -10.56 11.49 2.77
CA VAL A 70 -10.59 12.26 1.51
C VAL A 70 -9.71 13.53 1.59
N ASN A 71 -9.16 13.88 2.76
CA ASN A 71 -8.43 15.13 3.00
C ASN A 71 -6.98 14.91 3.48
N ILE A 72 -6.24 14.00 2.84
CA ILE A 72 -4.86 13.66 3.23
C ILE A 72 -3.93 14.88 3.12
N ASP A 73 -4.11 15.73 2.11
CA ASP A 73 -3.17 16.83 1.84
C ASP A 73 -3.18 17.88 2.97
N LYS A 74 -4.36 18.38 3.36
CA LYS A 74 -4.49 19.35 4.46
C LYS A 74 -4.05 18.77 5.82
N THR A 75 -4.37 17.49 6.08
CA THR A 75 -4.01 16.85 7.34
C THR A 75 -2.51 16.58 7.43
N THR A 76 -1.85 16.25 6.32
CA THR A 76 -0.39 16.05 6.30
C THR A 76 0.38 17.34 6.47
N GLU A 77 -0.09 18.46 5.89
CA GLU A 77 0.52 19.77 6.13
C GLU A 77 0.39 20.22 7.59
N LEU A 78 -0.80 20.07 8.18
CA LEU A 78 -1.03 20.36 9.59
C LEU A 78 -0.16 19.50 10.51
N LEU A 79 -0.02 18.20 10.21
CA LEU A 79 0.88 17.30 10.94
C LEU A 79 2.34 17.74 10.81
N LYS A 80 2.82 18.04 9.59
CA LYS A 80 4.19 18.54 9.39
C LYS A 80 4.44 19.82 10.18
N GLN A 81 3.49 20.75 10.19
CA GLN A 81 3.60 22.00 10.96
C GLN A 81 3.57 21.77 12.48
N THR A 82 2.73 20.85 12.98
CA THR A 82 2.67 20.54 14.41
C THR A 82 3.92 19.81 14.89
N PHE A 83 4.45 18.86 14.11
CA PHE A 83 5.71 18.19 14.41
C PHE A 83 6.90 19.15 14.39
N ALA A 84 6.93 20.10 13.44
CA ALA A 84 7.95 21.14 13.40
C ALA A 84 7.85 22.10 14.61
N LYS A 85 6.63 22.41 15.08
CA LYS A 85 6.42 23.24 16.27
C LYS A 85 6.68 22.52 17.59
N SER A 86 6.48 21.21 17.65
CA SER A 86 6.65 20.42 18.89
C SER A 86 8.10 20.00 19.15
N HIS A 87 9.04 20.33 18.26
CA HIS A 87 10.47 20.26 18.51
C HIS A 87 10.96 21.67 18.88
N PRO A 88 10.89 22.11 20.15
CA PRO A 88 11.81 23.15 20.57
C PRO A 88 13.21 22.56 20.36
N GLU A 89 14.04 23.25 19.60
CA GLU A 89 15.47 22.97 19.55
C GLU A 89 15.96 22.85 20.98
N SER A 90 16.25 21.63 21.43
CA SER A 90 17.24 21.46 22.47
C SER A 90 18.56 21.84 21.82
N GLU A 91 18.84 23.14 21.73
CA GLU A 91 20.15 23.68 21.46
C GLU A 91 21.06 23.18 22.57
N LYS A 92 21.63 21.98 22.37
CA LYS A 92 22.85 21.57 23.06
C LYS A 92 23.96 22.34 22.37
N THR A 93 24.16 23.59 22.78
CA THR A 93 25.32 24.39 22.40
C THR A 93 26.55 23.67 22.96
N PHE A 94 27.21 22.88 22.12
CA PHE A 94 28.49 22.26 22.42
C PHE A 94 29.59 23.33 22.34
N MET A 95 29.80 24.04 23.44
CA MET A 95 31.07 24.76 23.62
C MET A 95 32.12 23.74 24.02
N ILE A 96 32.92 23.28 23.05
CA ILE A 96 34.10 22.46 23.32
C ILE A 96 35.08 23.32 24.10
N SER A 97 35.16 23.09 25.41
CA SER A 97 36.17 23.73 26.26
C SER A 97 37.55 23.08 25.98
N PRO A 98 38.66 23.84 25.94
CA PRO A 98 39.96 23.32 25.50
C PRO A 98 40.60 22.26 26.43
N SER A 99 39.96 21.96 27.56
CA SER A 99 40.50 21.10 28.61
C SER A 99 39.59 19.90 28.90
N GLY A 100 39.31 19.08 27.87
CA GLY A 100 39.11 17.62 27.97
C GLY A 100 38.24 17.04 29.10
N GLY A 101 37.24 17.75 29.62
CA GLY A 101 36.42 17.32 30.75
C GLY A 101 34.96 17.63 30.55
N LEU A 102 34.14 16.59 30.34
CA LEU A 102 32.68 16.71 30.26
C LEU A 102 32.12 16.99 31.66
N ARG A 103 31.70 18.23 31.90
CA ARG A 103 31.00 18.62 33.12
C ARG A 103 29.58 19.05 32.78
N TRP A 104 28.60 18.35 33.34
CA TRP A 104 27.17 18.67 33.18
C TRP A 104 26.78 19.76 34.16
N ASN A 105 26.24 20.88 33.69
CA ASN A 105 25.48 21.80 34.52
C ASN A 105 24.07 21.90 33.96
N LEU A 106 23.10 21.55 34.81
CA LEU A 106 21.67 21.69 34.53
C LEU A 106 21.29 23.15 34.83
N VAL A 107 21.18 23.99 33.81
CA VAL A 107 20.58 25.32 33.97
C VAL A 107 19.07 25.16 33.86
N SER A 108 18.40 25.27 35.00
CA SER A 108 16.94 25.36 35.09
C SER A 108 16.54 26.83 34.92
N THR A 109 15.97 27.17 33.77
CA THR A 109 15.27 28.45 33.59
C THR A 109 13.84 28.30 34.12
N LYS A 110 13.56 28.99 35.22
CA LYS A 110 12.21 29.15 35.78
C LYS A 110 11.43 30.15 34.92
N ALA A 111 10.19 29.74 34.60
CA ALA A 111 8.98 30.46 34.19
C ALA A 111 9.11 31.88 33.63
#